data_AF-A0A4Q5T3B0-F1
#
_entry.id   AF-A0A4Q5T3B0-F1
#
_cell.length_a   1.000
_cell.length_b   1.000
_cell.length_c   1.000
_cell.angle_alpha   90.00
_cell.angle_beta   90.00
_cell.angle_gamma   90.00
#
_symmetry.space_group_name_H-M   'P 1'
#
loop_
_entity.id
_entity.type
_entity.pdbx_description
1 polymer ?
#
loop_
_entity_poly.entity_id
_entity_poly.type
_entity_poly.pdbx_seq_one_letter_code
_entity_poly.pdbx_strand_id
1 'polypeptide(L)'
;MSEARIGRVSLRIAALALLTAHAASAQEHKPLRPATAVEQTARAAVSIAEYRFGDLLFENDRIAFRIYGRPLEAAEPPSSSGIDAWGKRVRWPFMDRQLRTGDQHQDQGEGVDFYNVGTGRGVGGLGIWHDNKLWTSRNYVSPRIASAGPDRAAFSVDYPAWPVDTARSVAETRHFALAPGSNFIRMTSTIASSSAEPLTVAIGVSKRPTGTTLGSIRKDADSARLVWWGPDNPGKGAMAAAVMVDPAAFIGFAEDADNYLILVRVTPGKPFVYYAGAAWSGGPDFKREPDWHAYVQQQHPDFKP
;
A
#
# COMPACT_ATOMS: atom_id res chain seq x y z
N MET A 1 -31.90 -17.43 -74.40
CA MET A 1 -33.07 -16.53 -74.34
C MET A 1 -33.88 -16.88 -73.11
N SER A 2 -34.44 -15.85 -72.46
CA SER A 2 -35.32 -15.86 -71.29
C SER A 2 -34.64 -15.89 -69.92
N GLU A 3 -34.48 -14.67 -69.40
CA GLU A 3 -34.40 -14.35 -67.97
C GLU A 3 -35.69 -14.77 -67.24
N ALA A 4 -35.57 -15.19 -65.98
CA ALA A 4 -36.67 -15.21 -65.02
C ALA A 4 -36.18 -14.61 -63.70
N ARG A 5 -36.64 -13.38 -63.42
CA ARG A 5 -36.45 -12.67 -62.15
C ARG A 5 -37.25 -13.36 -61.04
N ILE A 6 -36.58 -13.75 -59.97
CA ILE A 6 -37.20 -14.01 -58.66
C ILE A 6 -36.71 -12.93 -57.71
N GLY A 7 -37.62 -12.03 -57.31
CA GLY A 7 -37.35 -10.95 -56.39
C GLY A 7 -37.05 -11.46 -54.99
N ARG A 8 -35.89 -11.08 -54.43
CA ARG A 8 -35.61 -11.22 -53.00
C ARG A 8 -36.13 -9.98 -52.28
N VAL A 9 -37.14 -10.17 -51.42
CA VAL A 9 -37.55 -9.19 -50.42
C VAL A 9 -36.49 -9.19 -49.31
N SER A 10 -35.71 -8.12 -49.21
CA SER A 10 -34.79 -7.92 -48.09
C SER A 10 -35.53 -7.32 -46.90
N LEU A 11 -35.81 -8.14 -45.89
CA LEU A 11 -36.28 -7.70 -44.58
C LEU A 11 -35.11 -7.03 -43.84
N ARG A 12 -35.10 -5.70 -43.73
CA ARG A 12 -34.13 -4.98 -42.89
C ARG A 12 -34.66 -4.96 -41.45
N ILE A 13 -34.12 -5.82 -40.60
CA ILE A 13 -34.27 -5.69 -39.15
C ILE A 13 -33.23 -4.69 -38.68
N ALA A 14 -33.66 -3.48 -38.30
CA ALA A 14 -32.81 -2.51 -37.63
C ALA A 14 -32.71 -2.88 -36.15
N ALA A 15 -31.55 -3.41 -35.73
CA ALA A 15 -31.24 -3.57 -34.32
C ALA A 15 -30.88 -2.20 -33.73
N LEU A 16 -31.76 -1.66 -32.89
CA LEU A 16 -31.52 -0.44 -32.13
C LEU A 16 -30.66 -0.80 -30.90
N ALA A 17 -29.35 -0.56 -30.97
CA ALA A 17 -28.48 -0.67 -29.81
C ALA A 17 -28.74 0.55 -28.90
N LEU A 18 -29.41 0.33 -27.76
CA LEU A 18 -29.46 1.33 -26.69
C LEU A 18 -28.08 1.41 -26.03
N LEU A 19 -27.31 2.43 -26.39
CA LEU A 19 -26.17 2.89 -25.61
C LEU A 19 -26.71 3.61 -24.37
N THR A 20 -26.75 2.93 -23.23
CA THR A 20 -26.94 3.58 -21.94
C THR A 20 -25.62 4.24 -21.52
N ALA A 21 -25.44 5.49 -21.93
CA ALA A 21 -24.41 6.35 -21.36
C ALA A 21 -24.73 6.55 -19.88
N HIS A 22 -24.03 5.84 -19.00
CA HIS A 22 -23.99 6.21 -17.59
C HIS A 22 -23.23 7.53 -17.52
N ALA A 23 -23.95 8.64 -17.39
CA ALA A 23 -23.36 9.90 -16.99
C ALA A 23 -22.71 9.68 -15.62
N ALA A 24 -21.38 9.63 -15.59
CA ALA A 24 -20.63 9.70 -14.35
C ALA A 24 -21.05 11.02 -13.67
N SER A 25 -21.78 10.91 -12.57
CA SER A 25 -22.03 12.05 -11.69
C SER A 25 -20.65 12.62 -11.32
N ALA A 26 -20.39 13.88 -11.70
CA ALA A 26 -19.20 14.58 -11.23
C ALA A 26 -19.30 14.65 -9.71
N GLN A 27 -18.43 13.90 -9.02
CA GLN A 27 -18.40 13.90 -7.58
C GLN A 27 -18.03 15.31 -7.11
N GLU A 28 -18.91 15.94 -6.33
CA GLU A 28 -18.71 17.31 -5.87
C GLU A 28 -17.56 17.33 -4.84
N HIS A 29 -16.37 17.73 -5.28
CA HIS A 29 -15.18 17.77 -4.44
C HIS A 29 -15.24 18.97 -3.48
N LYS A 30 -15.05 18.70 -2.18
CA LYS A 30 -14.97 19.76 -1.17
C LYS A 30 -13.52 20.24 -1.06
N PRO A 31 -13.24 21.55 -1.00
CA PRO A 31 -11.89 22.03 -0.82
C PRO A 31 -11.32 21.55 0.53
N LEU A 32 -10.03 21.20 0.55
CA LEU A 32 -9.32 20.90 1.79
C LEU A 32 -9.38 22.08 2.75
N ARG A 33 -9.94 21.86 3.94
CA ARG A 33 -9.87 22.88 5.01
C ARG A 33 -8.44 23.00 5.54
N PRO A 34 -8.00 24.22 5.94
CA PRO A 34 -6.73 24.38 6.63
C PRO A 34 -6.65 23.57 7.94
N ALA A 35 -5.43 23.22 8.31
CA ALA A 35 -5.14 22.68 9.63
C ALA A 35 -5.40 23.69 10.74
N THR A 36 -6.02 23.25 11.83
CA THR A 36 -6.10 24.06 13.06
C THR A 36 -4.73 24.15 13.73
N ALA A 37 -4.53 25.15 14.60
CA ALA A 37 -3.29 25.29 15.36
C ALA A 37 -2.97 24.03 16.20
N VAL A 38 -3.98 23.35 16.75
CA VAL A 38 -3.81 22.10 17.50
C VAL A 38 -3.37 20.95 16.59
N GLU A 39 -3.96 20.82 15.41
CA GLU A 39 -3.56 19.78 14.45
C GLU A 39 -2.10 20.00 14.01
N GLN A 40 -1.67 21.26 13.85
CA GLN A 40 -0.30 21.60 13.46
C GLN A 40 0.77 21.21 14.48
N THR A 41 0.42 20.95 15.74
CA THR A 41 1.38 20.50 16.77
C THR A 41 1.58 18.99 16.79
N ALA A 42 0.70 18.21 16.15
CA ALA A 42 0.80 16.76 16.12
C ALA A 42 1.94 16.29 15.19
N ARG A 43 2.77 15.36 15.68
CA ARG A 43 3.87 14.72 14.93
C ARG A 43 3.53 13.32 14.44
N ALA A 44 2.47 12.71 14.97
CA ALA A 44 1.93 11.44 14.53
C ALA A 44 0.44 11.34 14.81
N ALA A 45 -0.27 10.60 13.95
CA ALA A 45 -1.68 10.29 14.12
C ALA A 45 -2.01 8.91 13.58
N VAL A 46 -3.02 8.28 14.19
CA VAL A 46 -3.75 7.16 13.59
C VAL A 46 -5.25 7.36 13.81
N SER A 47 -6.03 7.11 12.78
CA SER A 47 -7.50 7.17 12.82
C SER A 47 -8.11 6.05 11.98
N ILE A 48 -9.37 5.73 12.28
CA ILE A 48 -10.18 4.82 11.47
C ILE A 48 -11.21 5.67 10.72
N ALA A 49 -11.19 5.60 9.40
CA ALA A 49 -12.14 6.25 8.53
C ALA A 49 -13.38 5.35 8.35
N GLU A 50 -14.29 5.36 9.34
CA GLU A 50 -15.55 4.60 9.28
C GLU A 50 -16.39 4.94 8.03
N TYR A 51 -16.32 6.20 7.60
CA TYR A 51 -16.97 6.69 6.37
C TYR A 51 -16.34 6.15 5.08
N ARG A 52 -15.17 5.53 5.17
CA ARG A 52 -14.44 4.87 4.09
C ARG A 52 -14.23 3.40 4.43
N PHE A 53 -15.32 2.71 4.78
CA PHE A 53 -15.33 1.25 5.00
C PHE A 53 -14.34 0.76 6.06
N GLY A 54 -13.99 1.63 7.01
CA GLY A 54 -13.01 1.34 8.05
C GLY A 54 -11.57 1.36 7.54
N ASP A 55 -11.22 2.12 6.51
CA ASP A 55 -9.80 2.34 6.17
C ASP A 55 -9.05 2.89 7.40
N LEU A 56 -7.88 2.34 7.70
CA LEU A 56 -7.04 2.80 8.79
C LEU A 56 -5.97 3.73 8.21
N LEU A 57 -5.98 4.96 8.70
CA LEU A 57 -5.13 6.04 8.27
C LEU A 57 -4.06 6.29 9.34
N PHE A 58 -2.79 6.29 8.97
CA PHE A 58 -1.69 6.47 9.91
C PHE A 58 -0.54 7.26 9.29
N GLU A 59 -0.04 8.24 10.02
CA GLU A 59 0.98 9.15 9.50
C GLU A 59 1.84 9.74 10.62
N ASN A 60 3.05 10.16 10.25
CA ASN A 60 3.92 10.99 11.07
C ASN A 60 4.28 12.29 10.34
N ASP A 61 5.25 13.06 10.87
CA ASP A 61 5.72 14.33 10.30
C ASP A 61 6.48 14.18 8.97
N ARG A 62 6.74 12.96 8.51
CA ARG A 62 7.52 12.67 7.30
C ARG A 62 6.72 11.99 6.21
N ILE A 63 5.78 11.12 6.57
CA ILE A 63 5.07 10.27 5.62
C ILE A 63 3.71 9.82 6.15
N ALA A 64 2.81 9.45 5.24
CA ALA A 64 1.46 8.97 5.55
C ALA A 64 1.16 7.65 4.82
N PHE A 65 0.32 6.81 5.44
CA PHE A 65 -0.02 5.49 4.92
C PHE A 65 -1.45 5.09 5.23
N ARG A 66 -1.99 4.21 4.39
CA ARG A 66 -3.33 3.66 4.56
C ARG A 66 -3.31 2.14 4.40
N ILE A 67 -4.11 1.46 5.22
CA ILE A 67 -4.47 0.06 5.03
C ILE A 67 -5.99 -0.08 5.05
N TYR A 68 -6.49 -1.09 4.36
CA TYR A 68 -7.89 -1.17 3.99
C TYR A 68 -8.69 -2.07 4.93
N GLY A 69 -9.85 -1.60 5.39
CA GLY A 69 -10.78 -2.40 6.18
C GLY A 69 -11.47 -3.47 5.34
N ARG A 70 -11.83 -4.60 5.95
CA ARG A 70 -12.57 -5.69 5.27
C ARG A 70 -13.86 -5.25 4.56
N PRO A 71 -14.68 -4.31 5.07
CA PRO A 71 -15.87 -3.86 4.36
C PRO A 71 -15.58 -3.27 2.96
N LEU A 72 -14.36 -2.80 2.69
CA LEU A 72 -13.97 -2.29 1.37
C LEU A 72 -14.02 -3.36 0.28
N GLU A 73 -13.77 -4.63 0.62
CA GLU A 73 -13.76 -5.75 -0.35
C GLU A 73 -15.07 -5.87 -1.13
N ALA A 74 -16.20 -5.56 -0.49
CA ALA A 74 -17.52 -5.59 -1.10
C ALA A 74 -17.85 -4.30 -1.88
N ALA A 75 -17.30 -3.17 -1.44
CA ALA A 75 -17.59 -1.87 -2.04
C ALA A 75 -16.74 -1.59 -3.28
N GLU A 76 -15.45 -1.95 -3.25
CA GLU A 76 -14.46 -1.59 -4.28
C GLU A 76 -13.45 -2.73 -4.54
N PRO A 77 -13.91 -3.83 -5.17
CA PRO A 77 -12.99 -4.89 -5.60
C PRO A 77 -12.17 -4.45 -6.84
N PRO A 78 -10.92 -4.92 -7.01
CA PRO A 78 -10.17 -5.79 -6.10
C PRO A 78 -9.42 -5.00 -5.01
N SER A 79 -9.49 -5.46 -3.76
CA SER A 79 -8.67 -4.96 -2.64
C SER A 79 -7.82 -6.06 -2.01
N SER A 80 -6.76 -5.68 -1.30
CA SER A 80 -5.81 -6.62 -0.70
C SER A 80 -5.09 -6.05 0.53
N SER A 81 -4.31 -6.87 1.25
CA SER A 81 -3.49 -6.48 2.41
C SER A 81 -2.22 -5.66 2.09
N GLY A 82 -2.19 -4.96 0.95
CA GLY A 82 -1.10 -4.05 0.62
C GLY A 82 -1.17 -2.76 1.44
N ILE A 83 -0.04 -2.04 1.51
CA ILE A 83 0.08 -0.80 2.28
C ILE A 83 0.24 0.38 1.32
N ASP A 84 -0.71 1.30 1.38
CA ASP A 84 -0.74 2.50 0.55
C ASP A 84 0.11 3.60 1.16
N ALA A 85 0.87 4.33 0.35
CA ALA A 85 1.82 5.36 0.79
C ALA A 85 1.48 6.72 0.16
N TRP A 86 1.30 7.73 1.00
CA TRP A 86 0.91 9.07 0.59
C TRP A 86 2.07 10.04 0.79
N GLY A 87 2.29 10.91 -0.20
CA GLY A 87 3.30 11.95 -0.13
C GLY A 87 2.89 13.07 0.82
N LYS A 88 3.83 13.57 1.63
CA LYS A 88 3.63 14.71 2.53
C LYS A 88 4.42 15.93 2.12
N ARG A 89 3.81 17.11 2.22
CA ARG A 89 4.47 18.42 2.15
C ARG A 89 4.57 19.10 3.51
N VAL A 90 3.64 18.82 4.42
CA VAL A 90 3.56 19.39 5.77
C VAL A 90 4.03 18.42 6.85
N ARG A 91 4.31 18.95 8.05
CA ARG A 91 4.79 18.18 9.22
C ARG A 91 3.70 17.71 10.19
N TRP A 92 2.46 18.09 9.93
CA TRP A 92 1.31 17.69 10.73
C TRP A 92 0.42 16.69 9.99
N PRO A 93 -0.51 16.00 10.68
CA PRO A 93 -1.48 15.12 10.03
C PRO A 93 -2.39 15.85 9.05
N PHE A 94 -2.61 15.27 7.88
CA PHE A 94 -3.47 15.82 6.82
C PHE A 94 -4.40 14.77 6.18
N MET A 95 -4.08 13.48 6.31
CA MET A 95 -4.63 12.43 5.46
C MET A 95 -6.13 12.23 5.67
N ASP A 96 -6.63 12.25 6.90
CA ASP A 96 -8.08 12.18 7.15
C ASP A 96 -8.82 13.40 6.58
N ARG A 97 -8.24 14.61 6.69
CA ARG A 97 -8.86 15.82 6.12
C ARG A 97 -8.93 15.73 4.61
N GLN A 98 -7.84 15.30 3.97
CA GLN A 98 -7.75 15.17 2.52
C GLN A 98 -8.65 14.04 2.01
N LEU A 99 -8.70 12.89 2.67
CA LEU A 99 -9.58 11.80 2.26
C LEU A 99 -11.07 12.20 2.29
N ARG A 100 -11.49 13.03 3.25
CA ARG A 100 -12.87 13.56 3.32
C ARG A 100 -13.26 14.48 2.16
N THR A 101 -12.29 15.01 1.41
CA THR A 101 -12.58 15.82 0.22
C THR A 101 -13.11 14.98 -0.94
N GLY A 102 -12.79 13.67 -0.96
CA GLY A 102 -12.99 12.80 -2.11
C GLY A 102 -12.04 13.08 -3.28
N ASP A 103 -11.08 14.00 -3.12
CA ASP A 103 -10.07 14.35 -4.12
C ASP A 103 -8.64 14.14 -3.61
N GLN A 104 -8.41 13.02 -2.93
CA GLN A 104 -7.09 12.71 -2.35
C GLN A 104 -5.97 12.63 -3.39
N HIS A 105 -6.33 12.37 -4.65
CA HIS A 105 -5.38 12.19 -5.72
C HIS A 105 -4.80 13.50 -6.26
N GLN A 106 -5.42 14.64 -5.96
CA GLN A 106 -4.85 15.94 -6.26
C GLN A 106 -4.01 16.44 -5.09
N ASP A 107 -2.91 17.11 -5.43
CA ASP A 107 -2.12 17.83 -4.45
C ASP A 107 -2.87 19.11 -4.04
N GLN A 108 -3.49 19.08 -2.86
CA GLN A 108 -4.26 20.20 -2.31
C GLN A 108 -3.42 21.09 -1.38
N GLY A 109 -2.09 21.00 -1.46
CA GLY A 109 -1.14 21.85 -0.74
C GLY A 109 -0.44 21.17 0.44
N GLU A 110 -1.04 20.15 1.04
CA GLU A 110 -0.49 19.45 2.21
C GLU A 110 0.12 18.08 1.90
N GLY A 111 -0.33 17.42 0.84
CA GLY A 111 0.12 16.10 0.41
C GLY A 111 -0.71 15.54 -0.72
N VAL A 112 -0.44 14.28 -1.09
CA VAL A 112 -1.08 13.63 -2.25
C VAL A 112 -1.08 12.11 -2.13
N ASP A 113 -2.18 11.49 -2.55
CA ASP A 113 -2.28 10.05 -2.83
C ASP A 113 -2.13 9.82 -4.34
N PHE A 114 -1.04 9.25 -4.81
CA PHE A 114 -0.99 8.76 -6.20
C PHE A 114 -0.29 7.42 -6.31
N TYR A 115 -0.30 6.69 -5.20
CA TYR A 115 0.34 5.40 -5.05
C TYR A 115 -0.75 4.33 -4.98
N ASN A 116 -1.08 3.75 -6.13
CA ASN A 116 -2.17 2.79 -6.24
C ASN A 116 -1.69 1.39 -5.87
N VAL A 117 -2.23 0.86 -4.76
CA VAL A 117 -1.87 -0.48 -4.26
C VAL A 117 -2.50 -1.58 -5.11
N GLY A 118 -3.80 -1.47 -5.42
CA GLY A 118 -4.57 -2.54 -6.06
C GLY A 118 -4.41 -3.88 -5.34
N THR A 119 -4.00 -4.91 -6.10
CA THR A 119 -3.67 -6.25 -5.57
C THR A 119 -2.20 -6.39 -5.14
N GLY A 120 -1.37 -5.39 -5.40
CA GLY A 120 0.05 -5.38 -5.04
C GLY A 120 0.27 -5.28 -3.53
N ARG A 121 1.54 -5.37 -3.13
CA ARG A 121 1.96 -5.28 -1.72
C ARG A 121 2.12 -3.84 -1.23
N GLY A 122 2.05 -2.88 -2.14
CA GLY A 122 2.23 -1.48 -1.83
C GLY A 122 3.61 -1.23 -1.24
N VAL A 123 3.72 -0.67 -0.04
CA VAL A 123 4.98 -0.46 0.68
C VAL A 123 5.03 -1.31 1.95
N GLY A 124 5.49 -2.56 1.82
CA GLY A 124 5.69 -3.45 2.97
C GLY A 124 4.52 -4.37 3.30
N GLY A 125 3.50 -4.46 2.43
CA GLY A 125 2.56 -5.58 2.49
C GLY A 125 3.31 -6.90 2.31
N LEU A 126 2.81 -7.97 2.94
CA LEU A 126 3.46 -9.28 2.88
C LEU A 126 2.51 -10.39 2.44
N GLY A 127 3.12 -11.53 2.12
CA GLY A 127 2.46 -12.81 1.92
C GLY A 127 3.45 -13.95 2.20
N ILE A 128 2.99 -15.19 2.01
CA ILE A 128 3.85 -16.38 2.09
C ILE A 128 4.32 -16.70 0.68
N TRP A 129 5.64 -16.77 0.49
CA TRP A 129 6.22 -17.23 -0.77
C TRP A 129 6.34 -18.75 -0.75
N HIS A 130 5.58 -19.41 -1.61
CA HIS A 130 5.54 -20.85 -1.70
C HIS A 130 5.26 -21.27 -3.14
N ASP A 131 6.06 -22.21 -3.64
CA ASP A 131 5.96 -22.74 -5.01
C ASP A 131 5.94 -21.63 -6.08
N ASN A 132 6.93 -20.71 -6.00
CA ASN A 132 7.07 -19.54 -6.88
C ASN A 132 5.81 -18.65 -6.97
N LYS A 133 4.97 -18.68 -5.94
CA LYS A 133 3.75 -17.88 -5.85
C LYS A 133 3.69 -17.15 -4.52
N LEU A 134 3.18 -15.92 -4.56
CA LEU A 134 2.86 -15.13 -3.39
C LEU A 134 1.42 -15.40 -2.93
N TRP A 135 1.27 -15.93 -1.72
CA TRP A 135 -0.02 -16.20 -1.07
C TRP A 135 -0.32 -15.12 -0.04
N THR A 136 -1.35 -14.31 -0.29
CA THR A 136 -1.63 -13.09 0.49
C THR A 136 -2.95 -13.19 1.24
N SER A 137 -3.02 -12.51 2.39
CA SER A 137 -4.31 -12.29 3.06
C SER A 137 -5.20 -11.29 2.29
N ARG A 138 -6.45 -11.25 2.73
CA ARG A 138 -7.43 -10.21 2.41
C ARG A 138 -7.23 -8.97 3.30
N ASN A 139 -8.17 -8.03 3.29
CA ASN A 139 -8.05 -6.80 4.06
C ASN A 139 -8.06 -7.07 5.57
N TYR A 140 -7.61 -6.09 6.35
CA TYR A 140 -7.47 -6.27 7.79
C TYR A 140 -8.83 -6.34 8.50
N VAL A 141 -8.83 -6.92 9.69
CA VAL A 141 -9.93 -6.94 10.67
C VAL A 141 -9.41 -6.58 12.07
N SER A 142 -10.32 -6.35 13.01
CA SER A 142 -10.00 -6.19 14.44
C SER A 142 -8.93 -5.12 14.76
N PRO A 143 -9.10 -3.86 14.32
CA PRO A 143 -8.13 -2.81 14.62
C PRO A 143 -8.11 -2.48 16.12
N ARG A 144 -6.92 -2.22 16.66
CA ARG A 144 -6.69 -1.84 18.06
C ARG A 144 -5.69 -0.68 18.11
N ILE A 145 -6.17 0.51 18.43
CA ILE A 145 -5.31 1.70 18.58
C ILE A 145 -4.75 1.72 20.00
N ALA A 146 -3.43 1.60 20.13
CA ALA A 146 -2.73 1.71 21.40
C ALA A 146 -2.36 3.16 21.72
N SER A 147 -2.06 3.97 20.70
CA SER A 147 -1.73 5.39 20.83
C SER A 147 -2.08 6.11 19.53
N ALA A 148 -2.87 7.18 19.63
CA ALA A 148 -3.42 7.91 18.48
C ALA A 148 -2.65 9.19 18.08
N GLY A 149 -1.53 9.50 18.74
CA GLY A 149 -0.86 10.81 18.68
C GLY A 149 -0.89 11.55 20.03
N PRO A 150 -0.39 12.80 20.10
CA PRO A 150 0.21 13.57 19.00
C PRO A 150 1.70 13.26 18.77
N ASP A 151 2.42 12.69 19.73
CA ASP A 151 3.88 12.53 19.65
C ASP A 151 4.31 11.21 18.99
N ARG A 152 3.47 10.18 19.10
CA ARG A 152 3.67 8.83 18.55
C ARG A 152 2.32 8.23 18.18
N ALA A 153 2.30 7.36 17.17
CA ALA A 153 1.14 6.56 16.84
C ALA A 153 1.52 5.08 16.85
N ALA A 154 0.64 4.25 17.42
CA ALA A 154 0.82 2.81 17.49
C ALA A 154 -0.53 2.10 17.49
N PHE A 155 -0.63 1.03 16.71
CA PHE A 155 -1.83 0.22 16.61
C PHE A 155 -1.50 -1.20 16.19
N SER A 156 -2.47 -2.10 16.28
CA SER A 156 -2.39 -3.41 15.66
C SER A 156 -3.66 -3.76 14.92
N VAL A 157 -3.54 -4.67 13.96
CA VAL A 157 -4.66 -5.28 13.23
C VAL A 157 -4.43 -6.77 13.11
N ASP A 158 -5.50 -7.50 12.85
CA ASP A 158 -5.42 -8.89 12.43
C ASP A 158 -5.70 -8.99 10.93
N TYR A 159 -5.04 -9.91 10.26
CA TYR A 159 -5.38 -10.34 8.92
C TYR A 159 -6.01 -11.74 9.02
N PRO A 160 -7.24 -11.93 8.52
CA PRO A 160 -7.94 -13.21 8.60
C PRO A 160 -7.14 -14.35 7.97
N ALA A 161 -7.45 -15.59 8.35
CA ALA A 161 -6.75 -16.75 7.83
C ALA A 161 -6.83 -16.84 6.28
N TRP A 162 -5.73 -17.23 5.64
CA TRP A 162 -5.64 -17.48 4.21
C TRP A 162 -4.89 -18.78 3.92
N PRO A 163 -5.24 -19.49 2.84
CA PRO A 163 -4.54 -20.69 2.44
C PRO A 163 -3.17 -20.37 1.82
N VAL A 164 -2.22 -21.26 2.06
CA VAL A 164 -0.94 -21.36 1.36
C VAL A 164 -0.95 -22.72 0.69
N ASP A 165 -1.26 -22.72 -0.59
CA ASP A 165 -1.61 -23.93 -1.35
C ASP A 165 -2.75 -24.72 -0.67
N THR A 166 -2.82 -26.03 -0.89
CA THR A 166 -3.87 -26.92 -0.36
C THR A 166 -3.57 -27.43 1.06
N ALA A 167 -2.33 -27.35 1.52
CA ALA A 167 -1.85 -28.05 2.72
C ALA A 167 -1.77 -27.18 3.98
N ARG A 168 -1.76 -25.85 3.84
CA ARG A 168 -1.42 -24.96 4.96
C ARG A 168 -2.35 -23.77 5.01
N SER A 169 -2.75 -23.40 6.23
CA SER A 169 -3.45 -22.14 6.49
C SER A 169 -2.62 -21.30 7.44
N VAL A 170 -2.62 -20.00 7.23
CA VAL A 170 -1.91 -19.03 8.06
C VAL A 170 -2.81 -17.84 8.37
N ALA A 171 -2.57 -17.17 9.49
CA ALA A 171 -3.18 -15.89 9.85
C ALA A 171 -2.11 -14.97 10.43
N GLU A 172 -2.38 -13.68 10.50
CA GLU A 172 -1.39 -12.70 10.97
C GLU A 172 -2.00 -11.72 11.96
N THR A 173 -1.23 -11.38 12.99
CA THR A 173 -1.41 -10.14 13.74
C THR A 173 -0.21 -9.24 13.46
N ARG A 174 -0.47 -8.00 13.05
CA ARG A 174 0.57 -7.00 12.77
C ARG A 174 0.43 -5.79 13.68
N HIS A 175 1.54 -5.41 14.31
CA HIS A 175 1.69 -4.19 15.08
C HIS A 175 2.46 -3.16 14.27
N PHE A 176 2.02 -1.91 14.32
CA PHE A 176 2.61 -0.77 13.64
C PHE A 176 3.02 0.26 14.69
N ALA A 177 4.25 0.76 14.59
CA ALA A 177 4.75 1.84 15.42
C ALA A 177 5.40 2.92 14.54
N LEU A 178 4.86 4.14 14.66
CA LEU A 178 5.30 5.31 13.91
C LEU A 178 6.15 6.19 14.83
N ALA A 179 7.45 6.27 14.53
CA ALA A 179 8.34 7.22 15.18
C ALA A 179 8.28 8.57 14.44
N PRO A 180 8.24 9.71 15.16
CA PRO A 180 8.43 11.01 14.52
C PRO A 180 9.86 11.14 13.96
N GLY A 181 10.03 11.95 12.92
CA GLY A 181 11.30 12.23 12.27
C GLY A 181 11.80 11.14 11.33
N SER A 182 11.05 10.06 11.13
CA SER A 182 11.43 8.93 10.27
C SER A 182 10.47 8.74 9.11
N ASN A 183 10.98 8.39 7.93
CA ASN A 183 10.14 7.94 6.80
C ASN A 183 9.75 6.46 6.90
N PHE A 184 10.19 5.77 7.95
CA PHE A 184 9.94 4.35 8.18
C PHE A 184 8.97 4.10 9.33
N ILE A 185 8.15 3.09 9.14
CA ILE A 185 7.31 2.49 10.17
C ILE A 185 7.93 1.18 10.59
N ARG A 186 7.98 0.93 11.89
CA ARG A 186 8.35 -0.38 12.44
C ARG A 186 7.11 -1.28 12.41
N MET A 187 7.23 -2.44 11.78
CA MET A 187 6.20 -3.46 11.73
C MET A 187 6.67 -4.70 12.47
N THR A 188 5.88 -5.16 13.44
CA THR A 188 6.10 -6.45 14.11
C THR A 188 4.96 -7.38 13.75
N SER A 189 5.26 -8.45 13.02
CA SER A 189 4.26 -9.40 12.53
C SER A 189 4.45 -10.76 13.21
N THR A 190 3.35 -11.38 13.60
CA THR A 190 3.33 -12.76 14.09
C THR A 190 2.43 -13.57 13.17
N ILE A 191 2.99 -14.60 12.53
CA ILE A 191 2.23 -15.49 11.65
C ILE A 191 1.82 -16.75 12.42
N ALA A 192 0.52 -16.91 12.66
CA ALA A 192 -0.03 -18.18 13.11
C ALA A 192 -0.11 -19.15 11.93
N SER A 193 0.06 -20.45 12.17
CA SER A 193 -0.03 -21.46 11.12
C SER A 193 -0.55 -22.80 11.61
N SER A 194 -1.25 -23.52 10.73
CA SER A 194 -1.65 -24.92 10.94
C SER A 194 -0.49 -25.93 10.95
N SER A 195 0.74 -25.50 10.62
CA SER A 195 1.96 -26.31 10.67
C SER A 195 3.06 -25.56 11.41
N ALA A 196 3.90 -26.31 12.14
CA ALA A 196 5.06 -25.79 12.87
C ALA A 196 6.29 -25.53 11.98
N GLU A 197 6.28 -26.02 10.74
CA GLU A 197 7.40 -25.86 9.80
C GLU A 197 7.69 -24.37 9.52
N PRO A 198 8.95 -23.97 9.31
CA PRO A 198 9.27 -22.60 8.92
C PRO A 198 8.49 -22.13 7.68
N LEU A 199 8.28 -20.82 7.60
CA LEU A 199 7.65 -20.12 6.48
C LEU A 199 8.68 -19.26 5.77
N THR A 200 8.55 -19.12 4.46
CA THR A 200 9.16 -17.99 3.74
C THR A 200 8.13 -16.88 3.65
N VAL A 201 8.35 -15.80 4.39
CA VAL A 201 7.55 -14.59 4.28
C VAL A 201 8.19 -13.70 3.23
N ALA A 202 7.39 -13.22 2.28
CA ALA A 202 7.79 -12.25 1.28
C ALA A 202 7.15 -10.90 1.60
N ILE A 203 7.99 -9.88 1.78
CA ILE A 203 7.57 -8.50 2.01
C ILE A 203 7.82 -7.72 0.73
N GLY A 204 6.82 -6.98 0.25
CA GLY A 204 6.81 -6.48 -1.12
C GLY A 204 6.79 -4.97 -1.27
N VAL A 205 7.32 -4.54 -2.42
CA VAL A 205 7.09 -3.23 -3.01
C VAL A 205 6.39 -3.42 -4.36
N SER A 206 5.27 -2.72 -4.59
CA SER A 206 4.58 -2.75 -5.89
C SER A 206 5.48 -2.23 -7.03
N LYS A 207 5.45 -2.88 -8.20
CA LYS A 207 6.28 -2.55 -9.38
C LYS A 207 5.80 -1.28 -10.11
N ARG A 208 4.48 -1.03 -10.12
CA ARG A 208 3.81 0.04 -10.88
C ARG A 208 2.74 0.80 -10.07
N PRO A 209 3.04 1.28 -8.86
CA PRO A 209 2.03 1.93 -8.03
C PRO A 209 1.63 3.31 -8.56
N THR A 210 2.49 3.99 -9.32
CA THR A 210 2.26 5.38 -9.77
C THR A 210 1.87 5.52 -11.25
N GLY A 211 1.45 4.42 -11.90
CA GLY A 211 1.09 4.40 -13.32
C GLY A 211 1.38 3.05 -13.97
N THR A 212 1.83 3.04 -15.23
CA THR A 212 2.17 1.80 -15.97
C THR A 212 3.69 1.60 -16.11
N THR A 213 4.46 2.66 -15.95
CA THR A 213 5.93 2.66 -16.06
C THR A 213 6.57 2.05 -14.81
N LEU A 214 7.61 1.23 -15.02
CA LEU A 214 8.40 0.69 -13.90
C LEU A 214 9.27 1.78 -13.28
N GLY A 215 9.40 1.72 -11.96
CA GLY A 215 10.49 2.41 -11.25
C GLY A 215 11.80 1.64 -11.28
N SER A 216 12.88 2.28 -10.83
CA SER A 216 14.16 1.60 -10.56
C SER A 216 14.07 0.82 -9.24
N ILE A 217 14.83 -0.27 -9.15
CA ILE A 217 14.89 -1.11 -7.96
C ILE A 217 16.35 -1.45 -7.65
N ARG A 218 16.73 -1.30 -6.38
CA ARG A 218 18.00 -1.77 -5.83
C ARG A 218 17.72 -2.86 -4.80
N LYS A 219 18.35 -4.02 -5.01
CA LYS A 219 18.33 -5.18 -4.11
C LYS A 219 19.71 -5.27 -3.46
N ASP A 220 19.78 -5.07 -2.16
CA ASP A 220 21.02 -5.04 -1.39
C ASP A 220 21.02 -6.21 -0.41
N ALA A 221 21.71 -7.30 -0.78
CA ALA A 221 21.73 -8.53 0.00
C ALA A 221 22.56 -8.38 1.29
N ASP A 222 23.67 -7.63 1.24
CA ASP A 222 24.60 -7.47 2.35
C ASP A 222 23.95 -6.77 3.54
N SER A 223 23.08 -5.80 3.27
CA SER A 223 22.33 -5.07 4.30
C SER A 223 20.85 -5.47 4.40
N ALA A 224 20.42 -6.47 3.62
CA ALA A 224 19.04 -6.96 3.56
C ALA A 224 18.00 -5.86 3.30
N ARG A 225 18.20 -5.08 2.24
CA ARG A 225 17.34 -3.95 1.84
C ARG A 225 16.79 -4.09 0.43
N LEU A 226 15.55 -3.65 0.24
CA LEU A 226 14.90 -3.48 -1.05
C LEU A 226 14.52 -2.01 -1.19
N VAL A 227 15.08 -1.30 -2.17
CA VAL A 227 14.89 0.16 -2.34
C VAL A 227 14.37 0.46 -3.73
N TRP A 228 13.24 1.17 -3.80
CA TRP A 228 12.54 1.48 -5.03
C TRP A 228 12.43 2.99 -5.22
N TRP A 229 12.61 3.45 -6.45
CA TRP A 229 12.32 4.82 -6.86
C TRP A 229 11.42 4.81 -8.09
N GLY A 230 10.29 5.48 -7.98
CA GLY A 230 9.28 5.53 -9.03
C GLY A 230 9.63 6.44 -10.19
N PRO A 231 8.97 6.26 -11.34
CA PRO A 231 9.04 7.22 -12.43
C PRO A 231 8.48 8.58 -11.99
N ASP A 232 8.96 9.65 -12.62
CA ASP A 232 8.39 10.98 -12.43
C ASP A 232 6.97 11.03 -13.00
N ASN A 233 6.00 11.41 -12.17
CA ASN A 233 4.60 11.57 -12.56
C ASN A 233 4.31 13.05 -12.87
N PRO A 234 3.81 13.39 -14.07
CA PRO A 234 3.56 14.78 -14.45
C PRO A 234 2.73 15.56 -13.42
N GLY A 235 3.30 16.66 -12.91
CA GLY A 235 2.64 17.52 -11.92
C GLY A 235 2.65 17.00 -10.48
N LYS A 236 3.06 15.74 -10.23
CA LYS A 236 3.12 15.14 -8.89
C LYS A 236 4.53 14.76 -8.46
N GLY A 237 5.46 14.51 -9.37
CA GLY A 237 6.81 14.05 -9.03
C GLY A 237 6.88 12.53 -8.85
N ALA A 238 7.92 12.06 -8.16
CA ALA A 238 8.21 10.64 -7.97
C ALA A 238 7.94 10.20 -6.52
N MET A 239 7.39 8.99 -6.36
CA MET A 239 7.34 8.29 -5.07
C MET A 239 8.56 7.39 -4.92
N ALA A 240 8.97 7.15 -3.69
CA ALA A 240 10.00 6.18 -3.34
C ALA A 240 9.49 5.26 -2.24
N ALA A 241 10.06 4.06 -2.18
CA ALA A 241 9.72 3.07 -1.17
C ALA A 241 10.98 2.29 -0.75
N ALA A 242 10.98 1.75 0.46
CA ALA A 242 12.00 0.83 0.90
C ALA A 242 11.46 -0.15 1.93
N VAL A 243 12.05 -1.35 1.94
CA VAL A 243 11.85 -2.37 2.96
C VAL A 243 13.22 -2.78 3.51
N MET A 244 13.32 -2.88 4.82
CA MET A 244 14.51 -3.32 5.55
C MET A 244 14.11 -4.47 6.45
N VAL A 245 14.82 -5.58 6.38
CA VAL A 245 14.56 -6.79 7.18
C VAL A 245 15.80 -7.18 7.97
N ASP A 246 15.63 -8.03 8.98
CA ASP A 246 16.75 -8.58 9.74
C ASP A 246 17.68 -9.40 8.82
N PRO A 247 18.97 -9.02 8.68
CA PRO A 247 19.93 -9.80 7.91
C PRO A 247 20.06 -11.26 8.37
N ALA A 248 19.79 -11.55 9.65
CA ALA A 248 19.81 -12.92 10.17
C ALA A 248 18.61 -13.77 9.68
N ALA A 249 17.49 -13.13 9.36
CA ALA A 249 16.30 -13.78 8.82
C ALA A 249 16.24 -13.75 7.28
N PHE A 250 16.99 -12.86 6.64
CA PHE A 250 17.03 -12.69 5.19
C PHE A 250 17.47 -13.97 4.47
N ILE A 251 16.75 -14.34 3.41
CA ILE A 251 17.06 -15.52 2.60
C ILE A 251 17.11 -15.27 1.09
N GLY A 252 16.91 -14.02 0.66
CA GLY A 252 17.02 -13.65 -0.75
C GLY A 252 15.92 -12.69 -1.21
N PHE A 253 15.83 -12.58 -2.54
CA PHE A 253 14.84 -11.76 -3.22
C PHE A 253 14.04 -12.63 -4.19
N ALA A 254 12.81 -12.23 -4.45
CA ALA A 254 11.97 -12.79 -5.51
C ALA A 254 11.16 -11.68 -6.17
N GLU A 255 10.35 -12.05 -7.14
CA GLU A 255 9.35 -11.17 -7.71
C GLU A 255 8.24 -11.98 -8.38
N ASP A 256 7.08 -11.37 -8.47
CA ASP A 256 5.98 -11.82 -9.33
C ASP A 256 5.67 -10.74 -10.37
N ALA A 257 4.50 -10.82 -11.01
CA ALA A 257 4.08 -9.84 -12.03
C ALA A 257 3.96 -8.42 -11.46
N ASP A 258 3.59 -8.28 -10.19
CA ASP A 258 3.14 -7.02 -9.59
C ASP A 258 4.13 -6.49 -8.52
N ASN A 259 5.02 -7.33 -7.98
CA ASN A 259 5.78 -7.04 -6.78
C ASN A 259 7.27 -7.37 -6.94
N TYR A 260 8.12 -6.49 -6.41
CA TYR A 260 9.47 -6.86 -5.98
C TYR A 260 9.41 -7.34 -4.54
N LEU A 261 10.07 -8.46 -4.22
CA LEU A 261 9.95 -9.12 -2.92
C LEU A 261 11.32 -9.28 -2.24
N ILE A 262 11.36 -9.00 -0.95
CA ILE A 262 12.44 -9.42 -0.04
C ILE A 262 11.94 -10.57 0.83
N LEU A 263 12.72 -11.63 0.94
CA LEU A 263 12.33 -12.89 1.56
C LEU A 263 12.99 -13.06 2.91
N VAL A 264 12.21 -13.44 3.92
CA VAL A 264 12.68 -13.79 5.25
C VAL A 264 12.16 -15.14 5.70
N ARG A 265 12.98 -15.89 6.44
CA ARG A 265 12.58 -17.14 7.09
C ARG A 265 11.97 -16.84 8.45
N VAL A 266 10.75 -17.32 8.67
CA VAL A 266 9.99 -17.06 9.90
C VAL A 266 9.56 -18.38 10.55
N THR A 267 9.67 -18.46 11.87
CA THR A 267 9.07 -19.53 12.66
C THR A 267 7.62 -19.16 13.01
N PRO A 268 6.62 -20.00 12.70
CA PRO A 268 5.23 -19.75 13.09
C PRO A 268 5.08 -19.44 14.58
N GLY A 269 4.19 -18.50 14.92
CA GLY A 269 3.91 -18.06 16.29
C GLY A 269 5.00 -17.19 16.92
N LYS A 270 6.19 -17.05 16.31
CA LYS A 270 7.22 -16.11 16.78
C LYS A 270 7.10 -14.78 16.03
N PRO A 271 7.12 -13.64 16.74
CA PRO A 271 7.13 -12.34 16.09
C PRO A 271 8.46 -12.11 15.34
N PHE A 272 8.38 -11.41 14.22
CA PHE A 272 9.54 -10.86 13.52
C PHE A 272 9.30 -9.39 13.19
N VAL A 273 10.39 -8.63 13.07
CA VAL A 273 10.35 -7.19 12.84
C VAL A 273 10.90 -6.87 11.45
N TYR A 274 10.27 -5.92 10.78
CA TYR A 274 10.80 -5.27 9.59
C TYR A 274 10.36 -3.81 9.58
N TYR A 275 10.98 -3.04 8.70
CA TYR A 275 10.66 -1.64 8.50
C TYR A 275 10.27 -1.43 7.06
N ALA A 276 9.19 -0.68 6.84
CA ALA A 276 8.78 -0.23 5.52
C ALA A 276 8.63 1.29 5.56
N GLY A 277 9.04 1.95 4.49
CA GLY A 277 9.07 3.40 4.44
C GLY A 277 8.91 3.92 3.03
N ALA A 278 8.47 5.17 2.92
CA ALA A 278 8.25 5.84 1.66
C ALA A 278 8.69 7.30 1.71
N ALA A 279 8.91 7.88 0.53
CA ALA A 279 9.23 9.28 0.34
C ALA A 279 8.58 9.82 -0.93
N TRP A 280 8.54 11.14 -1.07
CA TRP A 280 7.93 11.82 -2.20
C TRP A 280 8.76 13.03 -2.63
N SER A 281 9.04 13.16 -3.93
CA SER A 281 9.85 14.26 -4.46
C SER A 281 9.18 15.64 -4.42
N GLY A 282 7.85 15.66 -4.36
CA GLY A 282 7.08 16.88 -4.08
C GLY A 282 7.07 17.30 -2.60
N GLY A 283 7.56 16.43 -1.71
CA GLY A 283 7.76 16.69 -0.30
C GLY A 283 9.09 17.40 0.00
N PRO A 284 9.33 17.85 1.24
CA PRO A 284 10.50 18.67 1.57
C PRO A 284 11.83 17.90 1.65
N ASP A 285 11.81 16.58 1.83
CA ASP A 285 12.97 15.83 2.35
C ASP A 285 13.85 15.18 1.30
N PHE A 286 13.26 14.63 0.25
CA PHE A 286 13.97 13.83 -0.74
C PHE A 286 13.58 14.31 -2.12
N LYS A 287 14.52 14.89 -2.88
CA LYS A 287 14.22 15.42 -4.22
C LYS A 287 14.62 14.46 -5.33
N ARG A 288 15.59 13.59 -5.07
CA ARG A 288 16.17 12.71 -6.07
C ARG A 288 16.42 11.32 -5.52
N GLU A 289 16.49 10.37 -6.43
CA GLU A 289 16.78 8.97 -6.13
C GLU A 289 18.03 8.78 -5.24
N PRO A 290 19.21 9.40 -5.51
CA PRO A 290 20.38 9.22 -4.65
C PRO A 290 20.19 9.68 -3.20
N ASP A 291 19.36 10.70 -2.97
CA ASP A 291 19.10 11.23 -1.63
C ASP A 291 18.31 10.20 -0.79
N TRP A 292 17.33 9.53 -1.41
CA TRP A 292 16.58 8.44 -0.79
C TRP A 292 17.46 7.22 -0.52
N HIS A 293 18.25 6.77 -1.50
CA HIS A 293 19.15 5.64 -1.30
C HIS A 293 20.15 5.89 -0.17
N ALA A 294 20.76 7.07 -0.11
CA ALA A 294 21.69 7.44 0.95
C ALA A 294 21.02 7.40 2.34
N TYR A 295 19.80 7.95 2.46
CA TYR A 295 19.05 7.91 3.70
C TYR A 295 18.71 6.49 4.15
N VAL A 296 18.28 5.62 3.22
CA VAL A 296 17.97 4.21 3.51
C VAL A 296 19.21 3.46 4.00
N GLN A 297 20.37 3.71 3.38
CA GLN A 297 21.63 3.05 3.76
C GLN A 297 22.15 3.47 5.14
N GLN A 298 21.86 4.70 5.56
CA GLN A 298 22.25 5.22 6.88
C GLN A 298 21.36 4.70 8.03
N GLN A 299 20.27 3.97 7.73
CA GLN A 299 19.39 3.46 8.77
C GLN A 299 20.01 2.29 9.54
N HIS A 300 19.89 2.32 10.86
CA HIS A 300 20.29 1.27 11.78
C HIS A 300 19.06 0.72 12.54
N PRO A 301 18.17 -0.02 11.85
CA PRO A 301 16.95 -0.53 12.46
C PRO A 301 17.23 -1.56 13.58
N ASP A 302 16.42 -1.52 14.64
CA ASP A 302 16.36 -2.59 15.65
C ASP A 302 15.31 -3.62 15.26
N PHE A 303 15.75 -4.86 15.01
CA PHE A 303 14.91 -5.98 14.62
C PHE A 303 14.49 -6.89 15.78
N LYS A 304 14.87 -6.57 17.02
CA LYS A 304 14.38 -7.30 18.20
C LYS A 304 12.87 -7.10 18.33
N PRO A 305 12.06 -8.17 18.44
CA PRO A 305 10.60 -8.09 18.56
C PRO A 305 10.08 -7.20 19.70
#